data_AF-A0A1I4NZX6-F1
#
_entry.id   AF-A0A1I4NZX6-F1
#
_cell.length_a   1.000
_cell.length_b   1.000
_cell.length_c   1.000
_cell.angle_alpha   90.00
_cell.angle_beta   90.00
_cell.angle_gamma   90.00
#
_symmetry.space_group_name_H-M   'P 1'
#
loop_
_entity.id
_entity.type
_entity.pdbx_description
1 polymer ?
#
loop_
_entity_poly.entity_id
_entity_poly.type
_entity_poly.pdbx_seq_one_letter_code
_entity_poly.pdbx_strand_id
1 'polypeptide(L)'
;MNEDKEISGKSSKDKFDKSESSLRSALLDVYNYKCFYTGMPVDFDDLNVDHIIPESLNNKKKDLKDYLSKVGLDEDFNLNSLYNLVPAKMRINRDKSDDLFEEDYAKYLLNRAKLNAEKVLEKYKNFKSKKITTKTLEAIRSGIHEKGVGNAEEYYNFLANENQPFPEIDRKVENNKYFKSKPTVSLEATLPMYPRLEGSCSLRFRSLKVRNCMVNLGHKEIVEVLFEGLGTPFELELRGFIDATIQHEEEKVFFIQLSNSTFPLNQTEVKDLCDIIDDFSGIYLNERRKLDNILGTNRFRKTEKNNYKLIQIKRETWQMLINFANRHDYEAGTTKWHMFEPNNLLLKIITHNTSRYEAGLHAMLQPEQVDSTLAGMLKPDDKIWITWGPMGLSNLLCKLI
;
A
#
# COMPACT_ATOMS: atom_id res chain seq x y z
N MET A 1 64.77 1.26 20.39
CA MET A 1 63.74 2.18 20.91
C MET A 1 62.41 1.73 20.33
N ASN A 2 61.77 0.76 20.99
CA ASN A 2 60.38 0.41 20.72
C ASN A 2 59.60 1.02 21.88
N GLU A 3 58.79 2.03 21.56
CA GLU A 3 57.93 2.68 22.53
C GLU A 3 56.78 1.75 22.90
N ASP A 4 56.78 1.36 24.17
CA ASP A 4 55.63 0.83 24.89
C ASP A 4 54.46 1.81 24.74
N LYS A 5 53.44 1.43 23.97
CA LYS A 5 52.13 2.08 24.06
C LYS A 5 51.41 1.49 25.26
N GLU A 6 51.67 2.08 26.42
CA GLU A 6 50.75 2.07 27.56
C GLU A 6 49.40 2.65 27.08
N ILE A 7 48.43 1.77 26.83
CA ILE A 7 47.02 2.14 26.68
C ILE A 7 46.43 2.21 28.09
N SER A 8 46.72 3.33 28.77
CA SER A 8 46.14 3.71 30.05
C SER A 8 44.66 4.11 29.92
N GLY A 9 43.85 3.62 30.85
CA GLY A 9 42.57 4.23 31.25
C GLY A 9 41.43 4.35 30.24
N LYS A 10 40.78 3.23 29.87
CA LYS A 10 39.39 3.27 29.36
C LYS A 10 38.45 2.49 30.30
N SER A 11 37.74 3.27 31.12
CA SER A 11 36.49 3.03 31.87
C SER A 11 36.14 1.58 32.28
N SER A 12 36.83 1.06 33.31
CA SER A 12 36.48 -0.14 34.07
C SER A 12 35.28 0.02 35.02
N LYS A 13 34.50 1.10 34.89
CA LYS A 13 33.47 1.50 35.88
C LYS A 13 32.08 0.91 35.63
N ASP A 14 31.81 0.46 34.41
CA ASP A 14 30.50 -0.07 34.04
C ASP A 14 30.18 -1.39 34.79
N LYS A 15 28.93 -1.54 35.24
CA LYS A 15 28.43 -2.71 35.97
C LYS A 15 27.48 -3.52 35.10
N PHE A 16 27.70 -4.84 35.03
CA PHE A 16 26.84 -5.77 34.30
C PHE A 16 26.30 -6.85 35.22
N ASP A 17 25.07 -7.30 34.95
CA ASP A 17 24.44 -8.41 35.66
C ASP A 17 24.76 -9.74 34.95
N LYS A 18 25.53 -10.60 35.62
CA LYS A 18 25.98 -11.91 35.11
C LYS A 18 24.84 -12.88 34.78
N SER A 19 23.65 -12.67 35.36
CA SER A 19 22.46 -13.47 35.09
C SER A 19 21.69 -13.00 33.85
N GLU A 20 21.98 -11.81 33.32
CA GLU A 20 21.24 -11.25 32.20
C GLU A 20 21.49 -12.05 30.91
N SER A 21 20.42 -12.57 30.30
CA SER A 21 20.49 -13.38 29.07
C SER A 21 21.19 -12.66 27.90
N SER A 22 21.01 -11.34 27.80
CA SER A 22 21.64 -10.50 26.77
C SER A 22 23.17 -10.46 26.92
N LEU A 23 23.66 -10.43 28.17
CA LEU A 23 25.09 -10.45 28.47
C LEU A 23 25.69 -11.83 28.22
N ARG A 24 25.01 -12.89 28.68
CA ARG A 24 25.39 -14.29 28.42
C ARG A 24 25.53 -14.57 26.93
N SER A 25 24.56 -14.12 26.13
CA SER A 25 24.57 -14.26 24.67
C SER A 25 25.72 -13.48 24.02
N ALA A 26 25.97 -12.24 24.48
CA ALA A 26 27.06 -11.42 23.98
C ALA A 26 28.44 -12.03 24.27
N LEU A 27 28.64 -12.59 25.47
CA LEU A 27 29.87 -13.27 25.84
C LEU A 27 30.09 -14.53 24.98
N LEU A 28 29.08 -15.38 24.81
CA LEU A 28 29.23 -16.57 23.95
C LEU A 28 29.57 -16.21 22.50
N ASP A 29 28.87 -15.23 21.93
CA ASP A 29 29.09 -14.81 20.54
C ASP A 29 30.52 -14.28 20.33
N VAL A 30 30.99 -13.37 21.20
CA VAL A 30 32.33 -12.79 21.07
C VAL A 30 33.44 -13.80 21.32
N TYR A 31 33.24 -14.73 22.25
CA TYR A 31 34.20 -15.79 22.54
C TYR A 31 34.00 -17.04 21.66
N ASN A 32 33.21 -16.94 20.59
CA ASN A 32 32.96 -18.02 19.62
C ASN A 32 32.55 -19.34 20.29
N TYR A 33 31.65 -19.26 21.27
CA TYR A 33 31.09 -20.41 21.99
C TYR A 33 32.17 -21.28 22.65
N LYS A 34 33.22 -20.66 23.21
CA LYS A 34 34.32 -21.36 23.89
C LYS A 34 34.51 -20.85 25.32
N CYS A 35 34.86 -21.78 26.19
CA CYS A 35 35.30 -21.50 27.55
C CYS A 35 36.60 -20.70 27.50
N PHE A 36 36.63 -19.58 28.20
CA PHE A 36 37.76 -18.66 28.23
C PHE A 36 39.07 -19.31 28.70
N TYR A 37 38.98 -20.15 29.73
CA TYR A 37 40.13 -20.79 30.36
C TYR A 37 40.65 -22.01 29.59
N THR A 38 39.77 -22.80 28.99
CA THR A 38 40.14 -24.11 28.40
C THR A 38 40.06 -24.15 26.88
N GLY A 39 39.38 -23.19 26.24
CA GLY A 39 39.09 -23.20 24.81
C GLY A 39 38.06 -24.24 24.37
N MET A 40 37.55 -25.07 25.29
CA MET A 40 36.54 -26.08 24.97
C MET A 40 35.18 -25.44 24.62
N PRO A 41 34.37 -26.04 23.72
CA PRO A 41 33.04 -25.53 23.38
C PRO A 41 32.13 -25.40 24.60
N VAL A 42 31.37 -24.30 24.67
CA VAL A 42 30.36 -23.97 25.69
C VAL A 42 29.10 -23.51 24.97
N ASP A 43 27.99 -24.16 25.25
CA ASP A 43 26.67 -23.72 24.80
C ASP A 43 26.00 -22.82 25.84
N PHE A 44 24.80 -22.34 25.55
CA PHE A 44 24.09 -21.40 26.42
C PHE A 44 23.68 -22.00 27.77
N ASP A 45 23.40 -23.30 27.80
CA ASP A 45 22.91 -24.01 28.98
C ASP A 45 24.06 -24.35 29.94
N ASP A 46 25.23 -24.73 29.41
CA ASP A 46 26.45 -25.02 30.19
C ASP A 46 27.27 -23.78 30.57
N LEU A 47 26.89 -22.60 30.08
CA LEU A 47 27.59 -21.33 30.34
C LEU A 47 27.44 -20.86 31.79
N ASN A 48 28.57 -20.63 32.45
CA ASN A 48 28.66 -19.73 33.59
C ASN A 48 29.45 -18.48 33.20
N VAL A 49 28.96 -17.31 33.60
CA VAL A 49 29.74 -16.06 33.51
C VAL A 49 30.59 -15.96 34.77
N ASP A 50 31.89 -16.12 34.60
CA ASP A 50 32.88 -16.13 35.68
C ASP A 50 33.56 -14.77 35.83
N HIS A 51 34.04 -14.52 37.03
CA HIS A 51 34.89 -13.39 37.38
C HIS A 51 36.35 -13.85 37.46
N ILE A 52 37.23 -13.27 36.62
CA ILE A 52 38.68 -13.57 36.69
C ILE A 52 39.19 -13.26 38.11
N ILE A 53 38.88 -12.07 38.61
CA ILE A 53 39.06 -11.66 40.01
C ILE A 53 37.75 -11.95 40.77
N PRO A 54 37.73 -12.90 41.73
CA PRO A 54 36.53 -13.33 42.41
C PRO A 54 35.71 -12.21 43.06
N GLU A 55 34.39 -12.27 42.94
CA GLU A 55 33.46 -11.32 43.56
C GLU A 55 33.50 -11.36 45.10
N SER A 56 33.91 -12.49 45.70
CA SER A 56 34.07 -12.66 47.15
C SER A 56 35.09 -11.69 47.77
N LEU A 57 36.07 -11.21 47.00
CA LEU A 57 37.03 -10.19 47.45
C LEU A 57 36.40 -8.84 47.76
N ASN A 58 35.19 -8.56 47.28
CA ASN A 58 34.50 -7.30 47.55
C ASN A 58 34.23 -7.10 49.06
N ASN A 59 34.14 -8.20 49.82
CA ASN A 59 33.99 -8.20 51.27
C ASN A 59 35.32 -8.05 52.03
N LYS A 60 36.47 -8.13 51.33
CA LYS A 60 37.83 -8.05 51.88
C LYS A 60 38.58 -6.86 51.29
N LYS A 61 38.16 -5.65 51.63
CA LYS A 61 38.63 -4.39 51.01
C LYS A 61 40.15 -4.24 50.96
N LYS A 62 40.87 -4.65 52.01
CA LYS A 62 42.33 -4.58 52.06
C LYS A 62 42.97 -5.54 51.06
N ASP A 63 42.56 -6.81 51.09
CA ASP A 63 43.07 -7.85 50.19
C ASP A 63 42.76 -7.55 48.72
N LEU A 64 41.57 -6.99 48.45
CA LEU A 64 41.21 -6.52 47.11
C LEU A 64 42.12 -5.39 46.64
N LYS A 65 42.37 -4.38 47.48
CA LYS A 65 43.25 -3.26 47.15
C LYS A 65 44.69 -3.73 46.88
N ASP A 66 45.20 -4.60 47.74
CA ASP A 66 46.56 -5.17 47.59
C ASP A 66 46.66 -5.99 46.29
N TYR A 67 45.64 -6.78 45.96
CA TYR A 67 45.63 -7.59 44.74
C TYR A 67 45.47 -6.75 43.47
N LEU A 68 44.56 -5.75 43.47
CA LEU A 68 44.39 -4.81 42.34
C LEU A 68 45.70 -4.07 42.04
N SER A 69 46.41 -3.63 43.08
CA SER A 69 47.72 -2.99 42.94
C SER A 69 48.75 -3.92 42.30
N LYS A 70 48.82 -5.20 42.71
CA LYS A 70 49.72 -6.20 42.11
C LYS A 70 49.43 -6.43 40.63
N VAL A 71 48.15 -6.54 40.26
CA VAL A 71 47.77 -6.78 38.86
C VAL A 71 47.73 -5.51 38.00
N GLY A 72 48.05 -4.34 38.57
CA GLY A 72 48.13 -3.06 37.86
C GLY A 72 46.76 -2.47 37.49
N LEU A 73 45.74 -2.68 38.32
CA LEU A 73 44.40 -2.11 38.16
C LEU A 73 44.14 -1.00 39.17
N ASP A 74 43.28 -0.05 38.78
CA ASP A 74 42.85 1.07 39.64
C ASP A 74 42.08 0.57 40.88
N GLU A 75 42.18 1.31 42.00
CA GLU A 75 41.49 0.96 43.25
C GLU A 75 39.95 1.00 43.13
N ASP A 76 39.41 1.71 42.14
CA ASP A 76 37.98 1.82 41.85
C ASP A 76 37.49 0.83 40.77
N PHE A 77 38.29 -0.19 40.45
CA PHE A 77 37.95 -1.23 39.47
C PHE A 77 36.66 -1.96 39.86
N ASN A 78 35.68 -1.96 38.94
CA ASN A 78 34.44 -2.68 39.14
C ASN A 78 34.60 -4.15 38.78
N LEU A 79 34.51 -5.04 39.78
CA LEU A 79 34.58 -6.49 39.57
C LEU A 79 33.48 -7.00 38.63
N ASN A 80 32.34 -6.31 38.51
CA ASN A 80 31.26 -6.66 37.60
C ASN A 80 31.38 -5.98 36.22
N SER A 81 32.57 -5.53 35.85
CA SER A 81 32.85 -4.96 34.52
C SER A 81 33.19 -6.04 33.48
N LEU A 82 32.99 -5.74 32.19
CA LEU A 82 33.35 -6.65 31.10
C LEU A 82 34.85 -6.97 31.02
N TYR A 83 35.68 -6.18 31.71
CA TYR A 83 37.12 -6.44 31.84
C TYR A 83 37.43 -7.59 32.80
N ASN A 84 36.45 -8.02 33.60
CA ASN A 84 36.57 -9.12 34.56
C ASN A 84 35.63 -10.30 34.27
N LEU A 85 34.63 -10.13 33.39
CA LEU A 85 33.61 -11.13 33.09
C LEU A 85 33.95 -11.95 31.86
N VAL A 86 33.95 -13.27 32.00
CA VAL A 86 34.29 -14.20 30.91
C VAL A 86 33.38 -15.43 30.88
N PRO A 87 33.17 -16.05 29.70
CA PRO A 87 32.41 -17.29 29.62
C PRO A 87 33.26 -18.48 30.09
N ALA A 88 32.75 -19.28 31.02
CA ALA A 88 33.39 -20.48 31.53
C ALA A 88 32.42 -21.66 31.58
N LYS A 89 32.95 -22.88 31.50
CA LYS A 89 32.17 -24.08 31.83
C LYS A 89 31.90 -24.12 33.33
N MET A 90 30.71 -24.57 33.71
CA MET A 90 30.33 -24.75 35.12
C MET A 90 31.39 -25.51 35.94
N ARG A 91 31.91 -26.63 35.42
CA ARG A 91 32.95 -27.42 36.11
C ARG A 91 34.24 -26.61 36.34
N ILE A 92 34.72 -25.91 35.32
CA ILE A 92 35.96 -25.11 35.40
C ILE A 92 35.79 -23.92 36.33
N ASN A 93 34.65 -23.24 36.27
CA ASN A 93 34.29 -22.16 37.18
C ASN A 93 34.24 -22.64 38.64
N ARG A 94 33.71 -23.85 38.87
CA ARG A 94 33.68 -24.46 40.21
C ARG A 94 35.08 -24.85 40.69
N ASP A 95 35.90 -25.41 39.81
CA ASP A 95 37.27 -25.82 40.14
C ASP A 95 38.16 -24.58 40.45
N LYS A 96 37.92 -23.43 39.80
CA LYS A 96 38.55 -22.14 40.13
C LYS A 96 38.07 -21.58 41.48
N SER A 97 36.78 -21.66 41.77
CA SER A 97 36.17 -21.10 42.99
C SER A 97 36.61 -19.65 43.27
N ASP A 98 37.00 -19.36 44.51
CA ASP A 98 37.45 -18.05 44.99
C ASP A 98 38.97 -17.89 44.93
N ASP A 99 39.67 -18.81 44.24
CA ASP A 99 41.12 -18.78 44.18
C ASP A 99 41.62 -17.61 43.33
N LEU A 100 42.72 -17.01 43.79
CA LEU A 100 43.42 -15.97 43.07
C LEU A 100 44.47 -16.58 42.17
N PHE A 101 44.56 -16.03 40.95
CA PHE A 101 45.63 -16.38 40.05
C PHE A 101 46.93 -15.68 40.46
N GLU A 102 48.06 -16.30 40.17
CA GLU A 102 49.37 -15.65 40.28
C GLU A 102 49.43 -14.39 39.40
N GLU A 103 50.20 -13.41 39.83
CA GLU A 103 50.18 -12.03 39.30
C GLU A 103 50.30 -11.97 37.76
N ASP A 104 51.30 -12.63 37.18
CA ASP A 104 51.54 -12.61 35.73
C ASP A 104 50.41 -13.29 34.95
N TYR A 105 49.87 -14.38 35.49
CA TYR A 105 48.77 -15.11 34.85
C TYR A 105 47.46 -14.33 34.94
N ALA A 106 47.20 -13.67 36.08
CA ALA A 106 46.06 -12.77 36.25
C ALA A 106 46.11 -11.62 35.25
N LYS A 107 47.27 -10.96 35.11
CA LYS A 107 47.49 -9.89 34.11
C LYS A 107 47.22 -10.37 32.69
N TYR A 108 47.71 -11.55 32.33
CA TYR A 108 47.47 -12.16 31.02
C TYR A 108 45.96 -12.37 30.74
N LEU A 109 45.23 -12.95 31.70
CA LEU A 109 43.79 -13.19 31.56
C LEU A 109 43.00 -11.88 31.47
N LEU A 110 43.29 -10.92 32.33
CA LEU A 110 42.64 -9.61 32.32
C LEU A 110 42.88 -8.86 31.00
N ASN A 111 44.09 -8.94 30.44
CA ASN A 111 44.38 -8.35 29.13
C ASN A 111 43.57 -9.02 28.00
N ARG A 112 43.42 -10.34 28.03
CA ARG A 112 42.55 -11.05 27.07
C ARG A 112 41.08 -10.65 27.19
N ALA A 113 40.57 -10.48 28.40
CA ALA A 113 39.22 -9.99 28.62
C ALA A 113 39.05 -8.55 28.10
N LYS A 114 40.03 -7.68 28.39
CA LYS A 114 40.08 -6.29 27.92
C LYS A 114 39.99 -6.17 26.39
N LEU A 115 40.70 -7.03 25.63
CA LEU A 115 40.66 -7.02 24.17
C LEU A 115 39.27 -7.32 23.57
N ASN A 116 38.41 -8.02 24.31
CA ASN A 116 37.07 -8.40 23.87
C ASN A 116 35.96 -7.52 24.48
N ALA A 117 36.25 -6.77 25.54
CA ALA A 117 35.24 -6.01 26.30
C ALA A 117 34.40 -5.07 25.43
N GLU A 118 35.02 -4.29 24.53
CA GLU A 118 34.29 -3.37 23.64
C GLU A 118 33.34 -4.12 22.68
N LYS A 119 33.78 -5.26 22.13
CA LYS A 119 32.94 -6.11 21.25
C LYS A 119 31.78 -6.73 22.01
N VAL A 120 32.01 -7.18 23.25
CA VAL A 120 30.95 -7.70 24.12
C VAL A 120 29.92 -6.62 24.42
N LEU A 121 30.36 -5.39 24.69
CA LEU A 121 29.46 -4.26 24.94
C LEU A 121 28.56 -3.95 23.74
N GLU A 122 29.13 -3.94 22.53
CA GLU A 122 28.37 -3.73 21.30
C GLU A 122 27.30 -4.81 21.09
N LYS A 123 27.70 -6.09 21.20
CA LYS A 123 26.78 -7.23 21.08
C LYS A 123 25.71 -7.21 22.17
N TYR A 124 26.07 -6.89 23.41
CA TYR A 124 25.14 -6.75 24.54
C TYR A 124 24.04 -5.72 24.26
N LYS A 125 24.41 -4.53 23.78
CA LYS A 125 23.43 -3.49 23.40
C LYS A 125 22.48 -3.99 22.31
N ASN A 126 22.99 -4.70 21.31
CA ASN A 126 22.18 -5.27 20.23
C ASN A 126 21.24 -6.39 20.69
N PHE A 127 21.68 -7.28 21.59
CA PHE A 127 20.81 -8.32 22.16
C PHE A 127 19.75 -7.73 23.08
N LYS A 128 20.09 -6.69 23.85
CA LYS A 128 19.17 -6.01 24.77
C LYS A 128 18.06 -5.27 24.02
N SER A 129 18.38 -4.56 22.93
CA SER A 129 17.38 -3.89 22.09
C SER A 129 16.45 -4.90 21.42
N LYS A 130 16.97 -5.99 20.83
CA LYS A 130 16.16 -7.06 20.23
C LYS A 130 15.18 -7.68 21.23
N LYS A 131 15.62 -7.97 22.47
CA LYS A 131 14.76 -8.55 23.52
C LYS A 131 13.57 -7.66 23.87
N ILE A 132 13.77 -6.34 23.91
CA ILE A 132 12.69 -5.37 24.15
C ILE A 132 11.69 -5.40 22.99
N THR A 133 12.18 -5.34 21.74
CA THR A 133 11.32 -5.38 20.56
C THR A 133 10.49 -6.67 20.49
N THR A 134 11.09 -7.83 20.76
CA THR A 134 10.38 -9.12 20.76
C THR A 134 9.27 -9.17 21.81
N LYS A 135 9.54 -8.73 23.06
CA LYS A 135 8.52 -8.68 24.11
C LYS A 135 7.34 -7.77 23.75
N THR A 136 7.63 -6.62 23.15
CA THR A 136 6.57 -5.68 22.73
C THR A 136 5.72 -6.29 21.60
N LEU A 137 6.35 -6.95 20.62
CA LEU A 137 5.62 -7.64 19.54
C LEU A 137 4.79 -8.81 20.05
N GLU A 138 5.30 -9.58 21.02
CA GLU A 138 4.56 -10.66 21.68
C GLU A 138 3.36 -10.13 22.46
N ALA A 139 3.50 -9.00 23.15
CA ALA A 139 2.39 -8.36 23.85
C ALA A 139 1.30 -7.87 22.88
N ILE A 140 1.68 -7.27 21.75
CA ILE A 140 0.74 -6.86 20.68
C ILE A 140 0.04 -8.09 20.09
N ARG A 141 0.82 -9.12 19.73
CA ARG A 141 0.29 -10.37 19.14
C ARG A 141 -0.69 -11.07 20.07
N SER A 142 -0.36 -11.15 21.36
CA SER A 142 -1.22 -11.77 22.38
C SER A 142 -2.51 -10.96 22.56
N GLY A 143 -2.41 -9.62 22.61
CA GLY A 143 -3.57 -8.74 22.67
C GLY A 143 -4.52 -8.88 21.47
N ILE A 144 -3.99 -9.06 20.26
CA ILE A 144 -4.78 -9.34 19.04
C ILE A 144 -5.44 -10.72 19.13
N HIS A 145 -4.70 -11.75 19.55
CA HIS A 145 -5.23 -13.12 19.66
C HIS A 145 -6.32 -13.27 20.72
N GLU A 146 -6.19 -12.60 21.87
CA GLU A 146 -7.14 -12.71 22.99
C GLU A 146 -8.44 -11.94 22.77
N LYS A 147 -8.42 -10.87 21.94
CA LYS A 147 -9.56 -9.95 21.80
C LYS A 147 -10.12 -9.82 20.37
N GLY A 148 -9.59 -10.57 19.41
CA GLY A 148 -10.10 -10.65 18.04
C GLY A 148 -9.66 -9.50 17.11
N VAL A 149 -10.17 -9.53 15.87
CA VAL A 149 -9.76 -8.64 14.75
C VAL A 149 -10.04 -7.16 15.02
N GLY A 150 -11.11 -6.84 15.77
CA GLY A 150 -11.41 -5.45 16.16
C GLY A 150 -10.27 -4.79 16.94
N ASN A 151 -9.52 -5.56 17.74
CA ASN A 151 -8.37 -5.05 18.48
C ASN A 151 -7.16 -4.81 17.55
N ALA A 152 -7.03 -5.57 16.44
CA ALA A 152 -5.99 -5.33 15.45
C ALA A 152 -6.18 -3.97 14.74
N GLU A 153 -7.43 -3.56 14.47
CA GLU A 153 -7.71 -2.23 13.94
C GLU A 153 -7.31 -1.12 14.92
N GLU A 154 -7.59 -1.29 16.22
CA GLU A 154 -7.20 -0.33 17.25
C GLU A 154 -5.67 -0.18 17.36
N TYR A 155 -4.93 -1.30 17.36
CA TYR A 155 -3.47 -1.25 17.36
C TYR A 155 -2.92 -0.58 16.10
N TYR A 156 -3.49 -0.86 14.93
CA TYR A 156 -3.08 -0.18 13.71
C TYR A 156 -3.39 1.32 13.76
N ASN A 157 -4.59 1.71 14.18
CA ASN A 157 -4.97 3.12 14.35
C ASN A 157 -3.96 3.85 15.23
N PHE A 158 -3.59 3.24 16.37
CA PHE A 158 -2.60 3.77 17.29
C PHE A 158 -1.22 3.95 16.62
N LEU A 159 -0.74 2.92 15.91
CA LEU A 159 0.57 2.96 15.24
C LEU A 159 0.61 3.96 14.07
N ALA A 160 -0.49 4.08 13.33
CA ALA A 160 -0.62 4.96 12.17
C ALA A 160 -1.01 6.40 12.55
N ASN A 161 -1.31 6.67 13.82
CA ASN A 161 -1.94 7.91 14.30
C ASN A 161 -3.28 8.22 13.60
N GLU A 162 -4.02 7.18 13.21
CA GLU A 162 -5.31 7.26 12.49
C GLU A 162 -6.48 6.98 13.43
N ASN A 163 -6.48 7.58 14.62
CA ASN A 163 -7.42 7.25 15.70
C ASN A 163 -8.90 7.66 15.44
N GLN A 164 -9.20 8.33 14.34
CA GLN A 164 -10.53 8.89 14.05
C GLN A 164 -11.10 8.26 12.78
N PRO A 165 -12.38 7.81 12.75
CA PRO A 165 -13.07 7.34 11.54
C PRO A 165 -13.03 8.39 10.42
N PHE A 166 -13.39 8.01 9.20
CA PHE A 166 -13.61 9.05 8.19
C PHE A 166 -14.68 10.03 8.70
N PRO A 167 -14.53 11.34 8.45
CA PRO A 167 -15.56 12.29 8.80
C PRO A 167 -16.86 11.90 8.10
N GLU A 168 -17.96 11.83 8.85
CA GLU A 168 -19.27 11.69 8.25
C GLU A 168 -19.59 12.97 7.49
N ILE A 169 -19.69 12.83 6.18
CA ILE A 169 -20.03 13.92 5.28
C ILE A 169 -21.20 13.42 4.45
N ASP A 170 -22.35 14.06 4.67
CA ASP A 170 -23.51 13.88 3.84
C ASP A 170 -23.21 14.22 2.38
N ARG A 171 -24.17 13.94 1.50
CA ARG A 171 -24.06 14.22 0.07
C ARG A 171 -23.63 15.68 -0.18
N LYS A 172 -22.47 15.85 -0.79
CA LYS A 172 -21.98 17.12 -1.30
C LYS A 172 -21.83 17.04 -2.83
N VAL A 173 -22.48 17.97 -3.55
CA VAL A 173 -22.39 18.06 -5.02
C VAL A 173 -22.04 19.48 -5.42
N GLU A 174 -20.83 19.69 -5.95
CA GLU A 174 -20.32 21.00 -6.38
C GLU A 174 -19.45 20.82 -7.63
N ASN A 175 -19.57 21.71 -8.63
CA ASN A 175 -18.70 21.72 -9.82
C ASN A 175 -18.59 20.36 -10.53
N ASN A 176 -19.71 19.64 -10.70
CA ASN A 176 -19.78 18.29 -11.27
C ASN A 176 -18.97 17.24 -10.50
N LYS A 177 -18.64 17.51 -9.24
CA LYS A 177 -18.09 16.54 -8.32
C LYS A 177 -19.15 16.08 -7.35
N TYR A 178 -19.11 14.82 -7.01
CA TYR A 178 -19.88 14.20 -5.95
C TYR A 178 -18.93 13.78 -4.84
N PHE A 179 -19.32 13.99 -3.59
CA PHE A 179 -18.60 13.48 -2.44
C PHE A 179 -19.59 13.02 -1.37
N LYS A 180 -19.35 11.84 -0.80
CA LYS A 180 -20.05 11.32 0.38
C LYS A 180 -19.10 10.45 1.18
N SER A 181 -19.19 10.54 2.50
CA SER A 181 -18.30 9.82 3.42
C SER A 181 -19.08 9.28 4.60
N LYS A 182 -18.87 8.01 4.88
CA LYS A 182 -19.33 7.27 6.06
C LYS A 182 -18.11 6.83 6.88
N PRO A 183 -18.27 6.39 8.14
CA PRO A 183 -17.14 6.09 9.01
C PRO A 183 -16.12 5.10 8.41
N THR A 184 -16.59 4.15 7.60
CA THR A 184 -15.76 3.08 7.04
C THR A 184 -15.45 3.21 5.55
N VAL A 185 -16.25 3.96 4.79
CA VAL A 185 -16.12 4.10 3.32
C VAL A 185 -16.31 5.55 2.91
N SER A 186 -15.51 6.04 1.97
CA SER A 186 -15.76 7.32 1.30
C SER A 186 -15.69 7.18 -0.22
N LEU A 187 -16.52 7.97 -0.91
CA LEU A 187 -16.57 8.04 -2.37
C LEU A 187 -16.43 9.49 -2.82
N GLU A 188 -15.45 9.73 -3.68
CA GLU A 188 -15.35 10.96 -4.48
C GLU A 188 -15.59 10.60 -5.95
N ALA A 189 -16.38 11.40 -6.66
CA ALA A 189 -16.70 11.16 -8.05
C ALA A 189 -16.64 12.44 -8.90
N THR A 190 -16.23 12.28 -10.16
CA THR A 190 -16.50 13.24 -11.22
C THR A 190 -17.72 12.77 -11.99
N LEU A 191 -18.76 13.58 -12.01
CA LEU A 191 -20.02 13.30 -12.68
C LEU A 191 -19.87 13.49 -14.21
N PRO A 192 -20.62 12.73 -15.01
CA PRO A 192 -20.70 12.95 -16.45
C PRO A 192 -21.11 14.38 -16.78
N MET A 193 -20.41 15.03 -17.71
CA MET A 193 -20.76 16.38 -18.15
C MET A 193 -20.41 16.63 -19.62
N TYR A 194 -21.00 17.61 -20.29
CA TYR A 194 -20.53 17.95 -21.63
C TYR A 194 -19.19 18.70 -21.55
N PRO A 195 -18.17 18.38 -22.37
CA PRO A 195 -18.16 17.38 -23.45
C PRO A 195 -17.73 15.96 -23.02
N ARG A 196 -17.28 15.76 -21.77
CA ARG A 196 -16.88 14.44 -21.24
C ARG A 196 -18.07 13.66 -20.65
N LEU A 197 -18.72 12.86 -21.49
CA LEU A 197 -19.95 12.14 -21.12
C LEU A 197 -19.77 10.95 -20.16
N GLU A 198 -18.53 10.71 -19.74
CA GLU A 198 -18.12 9.63 -18.86
C GLU A 198 -17.73 10.22 -17.51
N GLY A 199 -18.25 9.61 -16.44
CA GLY A 199 -17.82 9.92 -15.08
C GLY A 199 -16.81 8.90 -14.57
N SER A 200 -16.20 9.22 -13.44
CA SER A 200 -15.27 8.35 -12.72
C SER A 200 -15.46 8.51 -11.22
N CYS A 201 -15.05 7.52 -10.43
CA CYS A 201 -15.05 7.63 -8.97
C CYS A 201 -13.82 7.00 -8.34
N SER A 202 -13.54 7.42 -7.11
CA SER A 202 -12.50 6.89 -6.25
C SER A 202 -13.12 6.49 -4.92
N LEU A 203 -12.97 5.22 -4.56
CA LEU A 203 -13.42 4.63 -3.31
C LEU A 203 -12.24 4.48 -2.35
N ARG A 204 -12.45 4.84 -1.09
CA ARG A 204 -11.49 4.62 0.00
C ARG A 204 -12.17 3.85 1.12
N PHE A 205 -11.43 2.92 1.70
CA PHE A 205 -11.88 2.04 2.76
C PHE A 205 -11.02 2.23 4.02
N ARG A 206 -11.67 2.11 5.17
CA ARG A 206 -10.99 2.09 6.48
C ARG A 206 -10.61 0.67 6.91
N SER A 207 -11.16 -0.35 6.26
CA SER A 207 -10.85 -1.76 6.55
C SER A 207 -9.35 -2.00 6.57
N LEU A 208 -8.81 -2.56 7.66
CA LEU A 208 -7.38 -2.84 7.82
C LEU A 208 -6.74 -3.53 6.61
N LYS A 209 -7.50 -4.39 5.91
CA LYS A 209 -7.00 -5.21 4.80
C LYS A 209 -6.83 -4.46 3.48
N VAL A 210 -7.48 -3.31 3.31
CA VAL A 210 -7.41 -2.46 2.11
C VAL A 210 -7.23 -0.98 2.44
N ARG A 211 -6.78 -0.71 3.65
CA ARG A 211 -6.52 0.63 4.13
C ARG A 211 -5.43 1.27 3.28
N ASN A 212 -5.56 2.58 3.03
CA ASN A 212 -4.68 3.38 2.17
C ASN A 212 -4.73 3.03 0.67
N CYS A 213 -5.55 2.08 0.25
CA CYS A 213 -5.84 1.87 -1.17
C CYS A 213 -6.94 2.83 -1.64
N MET A 214 -6.75 3.37 -2.85
CA MET A 214 -7.78 4.09 -3.59
C MET A 214 -8.21 3.24 -4.78
N VAL A 215 -9.45 2.79 -4.77
CA VAL A 215 -10.02 2.01 -5.88
C VAL A 215 -10.66 2.99 -6.86
N ASN A 216 -10.05 3.15 -8.02
CA ASN A 216 -10.53 4.07 -9.05
C ASN A 216 -11.32 3.31 -10.11
N LEU A 217 -12.53 3.80 -10.40
CA LEU A 217 -13.47 3.19 -11.34
C LEU A 217 -13.81 4.17 -12.46
N GLY A 218 -13.79 3.67 -13.69
CA GLY A 218 -14.24 4.39 -14.87
C GLY A 218 -15.74 4.28 -15.08
N HIS A 219 -16.24 4.88 -16.16
CA HIS A 219 -17.67 4.89 -16.48
C HIS A 219 -18.24 3.47 -16.60
N LYS A 220 -17.50 2.59 -17.27
CA LYS A 220 -17.94 1.21 -17.52
C LYS A 220 -18.11 0.47 -16.19
N GLU A 221 -17.10 0.48 -15.34
CA GLU A 221 -17.13 -0.20 -14.04
C GLU A 221 -18.19 0.38 -13.09
N ILE A 222 -18.38 1.70 -13.09
CA ILE A 222 -19.46 2.32 -12.31
C ILE A 222 -20.82 1.75 -12.71
N VAL A 223 -21.11 1.69 -14.01
CA VAL A 223 -22.43 1.28 -14.49
C VAL A 223 -22.62 -0.23 -14.40
N GLU A 224 -21.61 -1.01 -14.75
CA GLU A 224 -21.72 -2.47 -14.81
C GLU A 224 -21.55 -3.12 -13.44
N VAL A 225 -20.72 -2.57 -12.55
CA VAL A 225 -20.40 -3.21 -11.26
C VAL A 225 -21.12 -2.53 -10.10
N LEU A 226 -21.02 -1.19 -9.97
CA LEU A 226 -21.61 -0.51 -8.82
C LEU A 226 -23.13 -0.43 -8.91
N PHE A 227 -23.69 -0.28 -10.11
CA PHE A 227 -25.13 -0.07 -10.29
C PHE A 227 -25.93 -1.36 -10.53
N GLU A 228 -25.26 -2.51 -10.53
CA GLU A 228 -25.93 -3.80 -10.52
C GLU A 228 -26.46 -4.10 -9.10
N GLY A 229 -27.77 -4.41 -9.02
CA GLY A 229 -28.43 -4.66 -7.74
C GLY A 229 -28.72 -3.41 -6.90
N LEU A 230 -28.91 -2.23 -7.52
CA LEU A 230 -29.24 -1.00 -6.77
C LEU A 230 -30.46 -1.18 -5.85
N GLY A 231 -30.36 -0.63 -4.62
CA GLY A 231 -31.38 -0.73 -3.57
C GLY A 231 -31.65 -2.11 -2.96
N THR A 232 -30.97 -3.18 -3.39
CA THR A 232 -31.15 -4.49 -2.76
C THR A 232 -30.33 -4.61 -1.47
N PRO A 233 -30.88 -5.21 -0.40
CA PRO A 233 -30.10 -5.55 0.79
C PRO A 233 -28.88 -6.41 0.44
N PHE A 234 -27.73 -6.13 1.05
CA PHE A 234 -26.46 -6.81 0.73
C PHE A 234 -26.47 -8.29 1.13
N GLU A 235 -27.35 -8.68 2.06
CA GLU A 235 -27.54 -10.05 2.52
C GLU A 235 -28.10 -10.97 1.42
N LEU A 236 -28.74 -10.40 0.40
CA LEU A 236 -29.26 -11.15 -0.75
C LEU A 236 -28.21 -11.42 -1.82
N GLU A 237 -27.01 -10.83 -1.70
CA GLU A 237 -25.89 -11.06 -2.62
C GLU A 237 -26.22 -10.71 -4.08
N LEU A 238 -27.16 -9.77 -4.29
CA LEU A 238 -27.57 -9.29 -5.60
C LEU A 238 -26.78 -8.06 -6.09
N ARG A 239 -25.88 -7.53 -5.27
CA ARG A 239 -25.02 -6.38 -5.61
C ARG A 239 -23.88 -6.86 -6.52
N GLY A 240 -23.69 -6.25 -7.68
CA GLY A 240 -22.68 -6.71 -8.66
C GLY A 240 -21.23 -6.68 -8.17
N PHE A 241 -20.93 -5.88 -7.13
CA PHE A 241 -19.62 -5.85 -6.49
C PHE A 241 -19.42 -6.92 -5.40
N ILE A 242 -20.43 -7.71 -5.03
CA ILE A 242 -20.29 -8.82 -4.07
C ILE A 242 -20.02 -10.10 -4.88
N ASP A 243 -18.80 -10.63 -4.76
CA ASP A 243 -18.36 -11.82 -5.50
C ASP A 243 -18.65 -13.11 -4.72
N ALA A 244 -18.38 -13.11 -3.42
CA ALA A 244 -18.62 -14.27 -2.56
C ALA A 244 -18.84 -13.86 -1.10
N THR A 245 -19.43 -14.74 -0.32
CA THR A 245 -19.53 -14.59 1.13
C THR A 245 -19.02 -15.83 1.85
N ILE A 246 -18.38 -15.62 3.00
CA ILE A 246 -17.90 -16.70 3.86
C ILE A 246 -18.41 -16.45 5.26
N GLN A 247 -19.07 -17.46 5.84
CA GLN A 247 -19.44 -17.49 7.25
C GLN A 247 -18.24 -17.97 8.06
N HIS A 248 -17.75 -17.15 8.99
CA HIS A 248 -16.70 -17.51 9.95
C HIS A 248 -17.24 -17.29 11.37
N GLU A 249 -17.51 -18.39 12.09
CA GLU A 249 -18.11 -18.34 13.43
C GLU A 249 -19.40 -17.49 13.43
N GLU A 250 -19.45 -16.43 14.23
CA GLU A 250 -20.58 -15.50 14.33
C GLU A 250 -20.54 -14.34 13.32
N GLU A 251 -19.46 -14.20 12.52
CA GLU A 251 -19.28 -13.10 11.58
C GLU A 251 -19.36 -13.55 10.11
N LYS A 252 -20.15 -12.81 9.31
CA LYS A 252 -20.21 -13.00 7.85
C LYS A 252 -19.26 -12.01 7.18
N VAL A 253 -18.33 -12.53 6.40
CA VAL A 253 -17.37 -11.75 5.61
C VAL A 253 -17.81 -11.73 4.15
N PHE A 254 -17.74 -10.56 3.52
CA PHE A 254 -18.13 -10.34 2.13
C PHE A 254 -16.89 -10.04 1.30
N PHE A 255 -16.66 -10.80 0.24
CA PHE A 255 -15.60 -10.55 -0.71
C PHE A 255 -16.13 -9.61 -1.79
N ILE A 256 -15.55 -8.40 -1.82
CA ILE A 256 -15.94 -7.34 -2.72
C ILE A 256 -14.97 -7.32 -3.89
N GLN A 257 -15.48 -7.45 -5.11
CA GLN A 257 -14.72 -7.33 -6.34
C GLN A 257 -14.95 -5.96 -6.98
N LEU A 258 -13.89 -5.16 -7.06
CA LEU A 258 -13.87 -3.89 -7.77
C LEU A 258 -12.68 -3.87 -8.72
N SER A 259 -12.96 -3.65 -10.01
CA SER A 259 -11.99 -3.81 -11.09
C SER A 259 -11.35 -5.22 -11.06
N ASN A 260 -10.03 -5.31 -10.94
CA ASN A 260 -9.28 -6.57 -10.88
C ASN A 260 -8.79 -6.90 -9.45
N SER A 261 -9.43 -6.32 -8.43
CA SER A 261 -9.06 -6.53 -7.03
C SER A 261 -10.25 -7.06 -6.24
N THR A 262 -10.00 -8.11 -5.47
CA THR A 262 -10.98 -8.68 -4.55
C THR A 262 -10.46 -8.55 -3.13
N PHE A 263 -11.29 -8.06 -2.23
CA PHE A 263 -10.92 -7.90 -0.83
C PHE A 263 -12.12 -8.10 0.11
N PRO A 264 -11.88 -8.59 1.33
CA PRO A 264 -12.95 -8.85 2.28
C PRO A 264 -13.35 -7.59 3.04
N LEU A 265 -14.65 -7.39 3.22
CA LEU A 265 -15.28 -6.38 4.08
C LEU A 265 -16.22 -7.06 5.09
N ASN A 266 -16.42 -6.42 6.24
CA ASN A 266 -17.42 -6.82 7.24
C ASN A 266 -18.82 -6.23 6.92
N GLN A 267 -19.84 -6.64 7.66
CA GLN A 267 -21.22 -6.20 7.44
C GLN A 267 -21.40 -4.67 7.50
N THR A 268 -20.77 -4.00 8.47
CA THR A 268 -20.86 -2.54 8.63
C THR A 268 -20.24 -1.83 7.43
N GLU A 269 -19.09 -2.30 6.95
CA GLU A 269 -18.39 -1.75 5.79
C GLU A 269 -19.19 -1.92 4.50
N VAL A 270 -19.78 -3.09 4.28
CA VAL A 270 -20.63 -3.36 3.12
C VAL A 270 -21.90 -2.52 3.14
N LYS A 271 -22.49 -2.33 4.32
CA LYS A 271 -23.65 -1.46 4.49
C LYS A 271 -23.32 -0.01 4.15
N ASP A 272 -22.22 0.53 4.67
CA ASP A 272 -21.77 1.89 4.34
C ASP A 272 -21.48 2.05 2.83
N LEU A 273 -20.86 1.03 2.22
CA LEU A 273 -20.61 0.99 0.77
C LEU A 273 -21.93 1.04 -0.02
N CYS A 274 -22.91 0.23 0.38
CA CYS A 274 -24.26 0.21 -0.21
C CYS A 274 -24.95 1.57 -0.12
N ASP A 275 -24.98 2.18 1.07
CA ASP A 275 -25.62 3.47 1.32
C ASP A 275 -25.00 4.62 0.51
N ILE A 276 -23.70 4.53 0.24
CA ILE A 276 -22.99 5.50 -0.59
C ILE A 276 -23.29 5.27 -2.07
N ILE A 277 -23.25 4.02 -2.55
CA ILE A 277 -23.49 3.68 -3.95
C ILE A 277 -24.92 4.01 -4.38
N ASP A 278 -25.92 3.66 -3.56
CA ASP A 278 -27.32 3.94 -3.90
C ASP A 278 -27.57 5.46 -4.03
N ASP A 279 -26.98 6.25 -3.13
CA ASP A 279 -27.03 7.70 -3.17
C ASP A 279 -26.34 8.29 -4.41
N PHE A 280 -25.12 7.83 -4.68
CA PHE A 280 -24.32 8.23 -5.82
C PHE A 280 -25.02 7.92 -7.14
N SER A 281 -25.63 6.73 -7.26
CA SER A 281 -26.33 6.29 -8.46
C SER A 281 -27.46 7.24 -8.87
N GLY A 282 -28.23 7.75 -7.89
CA GLY A 282 -29.32 8.68 -8.15
C GLY A 282 -28.82 9.99 -8.77
N ILE A 283 -27.69 10.52 -8.27
CA ILE A 283 -27.07 11.73 -8.81
C ILE A 283 -26.48 11.46 -10.20
N TYR A 284 -25.72 10.38 -10.34
CA TYR A 284 -25.04 10.03 -11.59
C TYR A 284 -26.02 9.83 -12.74
N LEU A 285 -27.08 9.06 -12.50
CA LEU A 285 -28.11 8.77 -13.51
C LEU A 285 -28.90 10.03 -13.87
N ASN A 286 -29.12 10.95 -12.92
CA ASN A 286 -29.77 12.21 -13.21
C ASN A 286 -28.92 13.11 -14.12
N GLU A 287 -27.61 13.24 -13.86
CA GLU A 287 -26.71 13.99 -14.76
C GLU A 287 -26.62 13.34 -16.14
N ARG A 288 -26.63 12.01 -16.23
CA ARG A 288 -26.72 11.30 -17.52
C ARG A 288 -27.98 11.66 -18.29
N ARG A 289 -29.15 11.66 -17.66
CA ARG A 289 -30.40 12.06 -18.32
C ARG A 289 -30.35 13.51 -18.80
N LYS A 290 -29.73 14.43 -18.04
CA LYS A 290 -29.53 15.81 -18.50
C LYS A 290 -28.67 15.87 -19.76
N LEU A 291 -27.59 15.08 -19.83
CA LEU A 291 -26.77 14.98 -21.03
C LEU A 291 -27.54 14.43 -22.21
N ASP A 292 -28.31 13.35 -22.01
CA ASP A 292 -29.10 12.75 -23.09
C ASP A 292 -30.13 13.74 -23.65
N ASN A 293 -30.71 14.58 -22.78
CA ASN A 293 -31.60 15.68 -23.16
C ASN A 293 -30.88 16.79 -23.93
N ILE A 294 -29.69 17.24 -23.47
CA ILE A 294 -28.88 18.26 -24.17
C ILE A 294 -28.50 17.77 -25.56
N LEU A 295 -28.09 16.50 -25.68
CA LEU A 295 -27.66 15.90 -26.94
C LEU A 295 -28.85 15.49 -27.83
N GLY A 296 -30.08 15.47 -27.30
CA GLY A 296 -31.27 15.00 -28.03
C GLY A 296 -31.19 13.51 -28.41
N THR A 297 -30.45 12.70 -27.64
CA THR A 297 -30.09 11.33 -28.03
C THR A 297 -31.06 10.25 -27.55
N ASN A 298 -32.05 10.63 -26.72
CA ASN A 298 -33.02 9.74 -26.09
C ASN A 298 -33.75 8.75 -27.03
N ARG A 299 -33.83 9.06 -28.33
CA ARG A 299 -34.55 8.24 -29.33
C ARG A 299 -33.63 7.36 -30.17
N PHE A 300 -32.32 7.48 -30.02
CA PHE A 300 -31.35 6.78 -30.85
C PHE A 300 -30.75 5.60 -30.09
N ARG A 301 -30.64 4.47 -30.78
CA ARG A 301 -29.97 3.28 -30.25
C ARG A 301 -28.46 3.48 -30.29
N LYS A 302 -27.76 2.98 -29.28
CA LYS A 302 -26.29 2.97 -29.29
C LYS A 302 -25.72 1.81 -30.11
N THR A 303 -24.51 2.00 -30.59
CA THR A 303 -23.67 0.96 -31.19
C THR A 303 -22.76 0.34 -30.14
N GLU A 304 -22.09 -0.77 -30.46
CA GLU A 304 -21.07 -1.36 -29.59
C GLU A 304 -19.91 -0.39 -29.28
N LYS A 305 -19.67 0.55 -30.20
CA LYS A 305 -18.67 1.63 -30.04
C LYS A 305 -19.22 2.85 -29.30
N ASN A 306 -20.39 2.75 -28.67
CA ASN A 306 -21.05 3.81 -27.90
C ASN A 306 -21.47 5.05 -28.75
N ASN A 307 -21.50 4.93 -30.09
CA ASN A 307 -22.07 5.95 -30.98
C ASN A 307 -23.60 5.79 -31.08
N TYR A 308 -24.30 6.83 -31.52
CA TYR A 308 -25.74 6.80 -31.76
C TYR A 308 -26.05 6.47 -33.21
N LYS A 309 -26.87 5.44 -33.46
CA LYS A 309 -27.37 5.05 -34.78
C LYS A 309 -28.43 6.05 -35.22
N LEU A 310 -28.11 6.91 -36.19
CA LEU A 310 -29.01 7.97 -36.66
C LEU A 310 -30.01 7.44 -37.70
N ILE A 311 -29.49 6.85 -38.78
CA ILE A 311 -30.29 6.38 -39.91
C ILE A 311 -29.57 5.26 -40.66
N GLN A 312 -30.32 4.33 -41.22
CA GLN A 312 -29.81 3.29 -42.10
C GLN A 312 -30.02 3.70 -43.56
N ILE A 313 -28.96 3.64 -44.37
CA ILE A 313 -29.01 3.99 -45.80
C ILE A 313 -28.30 2.94 -46.66
N LYS A 314 -28.52 2.95 -47.97
CA LYS A 314 -27.74 2.12 -48.90
C LYS A 314 -26.27 2.58 -48.93
N ARG A 315 -25.35 1.64 -49.12
CA ARG A 315 -23.92 1.91 -49.25
C ARG A 315 -23.60 2.84 -50.41
N GLU A 316 -24.29 2.68 -51.54
CA GLU A 316 -24.17 3.57 -52.70
C GLU A 316 -24.54 5.02 -52.34
N THR A 317 -25.61 5.21 -51.55
CA THR A 317 -26.02 6.52 -51.06
C THR A 317 -24.95 7.14 -50.16
N TRP A 318 -24.29 6.34 -49.30
CA TRP A 318 -23.17 6.83 -48.50
C TRP A 318 -22.00 7.29 -49.38
N GLN A 319 -21.65 6.51 -50.40
CA GLN A 319 -20.60 6.90 -51.36
C GLN A 319 -20.96 8.21 -52.08
N MET A 320 -22.23 8.43 -52.41
CA MET A 320 -22.69 9.70 -52.97
C MET A 320 -22.53 10.86 -51.99
N LEU A 321 -22.82 10.66 -50.70
CA LEU A 321 -22.62 11.69 -49.66
C LEU A 321 -21.14 12.07 -49.51
N ILE A 322 -20.25 11.07 -49.49
CA ILE A 322 -18.79 11.29 -49.43
C ILE A 322 -18.30 12.04 -50.68
N ASN A 323 -18.71 11.61 -51.87
CA ASN A 323 -18.34 12.29 -53.11
C ASN A 323 -18.87 13.73 -53.16
N PHE A 324 -20.08 13.97 -52.64
CA PHE A 324 -20.64 15.31 -52.52
C PHE A 324 -19.81 16.17 -51.57
N ALA A 325 -19.46 15.64 -50.39
CA ALA A 325 -18.65 16.34 -49.39
C ALA A 325 -17.27 16.71 -49.94
N ASN A 326 -16.58 15.77 -50.60
CA ASN A 326 -15.26 16.01 -51.20
C ASN A 326 -15.27 17.08 -52.30
N ARG A 327 -16.39 17.26 -53.01
CA ARG A 327 -16.55 18.33 -54.02
C ARG A 327 -16.85 19.70 -53.41
N HIS A 328 -17.30 19.73 -52.16
CA HIS A 328 -17.65 20.95 -51.44
C HIS A 328 -16.76 21.10 -50.21
N ASP A 329 -15.46 21.07 -50.44
CA ASP A 329 -14.43 21.32 -49.45
C ASP A 329 -14.58 22.73 -48.87
N TYR A 330 -14.60 22.84 -47.54
CA TYR A 330 -14.74 24.10 -46.83
C TYR A 330 -13.60 25.10 -47.09
N GLU A 331 -12.42 24.64 -47.52
CA GLU A 331 -11.30 25.51 -47.92
C GLU A 331 -11.34 25.90 -49.41
N ALA A 332 -12.08 25.16 -50.24
CA ALA A 332 -12.04 25.32 -51.70
C ALA A 332 -13.20 26.17 -52.27
N GLY A 333 -14.10 26.69 -51.44
CA GLY A 333 -15.18 27.55 -51.91
C GLY A 333 -15.99 28.22 -50.81
N THR A 334 -16.96 29.05 -51.23
CA THR A 334 -17.68 29.98 -50.36
C THR A 334 -19.20 29.80 -50.40
N THR A 335 -19.70 28.81 -51.14
CA THR A 335 -21.15 28.53 -51.15
C THR A 335 -21.59 27.89 -49.84
N LYS A 336 -22.89 27.93 -49.55
CA LYS A 336 -23.47 27.30 -48.34
C LYS A 336 -23.17 25.80 -48.16
N TRP A 337 -22.68 25.13 -49.21
CA TRP A 337 -22.35 23.71 -49.18
C TRP A 337 -20.86 23.43 -48.94
N HIS A 338 -19.99 24.44 -49.04
CA HIS A 338 -18.55 24.32 -48.73
C HIS A 338 -18.38 24.31 -47.21
N MET A 339 -18.85 23.23 -46.59
CA MET A 339 -18.91 23.02 -45.15
C MET A 339 -18.42 21.63 -44.75
N PHE A 340 -17.60 21.01 -45.60
CA PHE A 340 -17.08 19.67 -45.37
C PHE A 340 -15.57 19.65 -45.44
N GLU A 341 -14.93 18.90 -44.54
CA GLU A 341 -13.51 18.55 -44.69
C GLU A 341 -13.44 17.28 -45.56
N PRO A 342 -12.71 17.30 -46.70
CA PRO A 342 -12.60 16.13 -47.57
C PRO A 342 -12.08 14.90 -46.83
N ASN A 343 -12.81 13.79 -46.94
CA ASN A 343 -12.44 12.53 -46.33
C ASN A 343 -13.19 11.38 -47.02
N ASN A 344 -12.47 10.31 -47.37
CA ASN A 344 -13.07 9.19 -48.11
C ASN A 344 -13.86 8.20 -47.23
N LEU A 345 -13.84 8.39 -45.90
CA LEU A 345 -14.43 7.45 -44.93
C LEU A 345 -15.48 8.11 -44.03
N LEU A 346 -15.24 9.35 -43.61
CA LEU A 346 -16.04 10.05 -42.61
C LEU A 346 -16.70 11.28 -43.23
N LEU A 347 -17.90 11.64 -42.78
CA LEU A 347 -18.50 12.92 -43.11
C LEU A 347 -18.20 13.91 -41.99
N LYS A 348 -17.27 14.84 -42.22
CA LYS A 348 -16.93 15.90 -41.27
C LYS A 348 -17.56 17.21 -41.70
N ILE A 349 -18.37 17.78 -40.82
CA ILE A 349 -19.08 19.04 -41.06
C ILE A 349 -18.36 20.15 -40.30
N ILE A 350 -17.71 21.03 -41.05
CA ILE A 350 -16.92 22.15 -40.55
C ILE A 350 -17.40 23.43 -41.22
N THR A 351 -17.56 24.51 -40.48
CA THR A 351 -17.92 25.79 -41.09
C THR A 351 -16.90 26.85 -40.72
N HIS A 352 -16.75 27.84 -41.60
CA HIS A 352 -16.24 29.15 -41.20
C HIS A 352 -17.27 29.86 -40.32
N ASN A 353 -16.90 30.99 -39.71
CA ASN A 353 -17.85 31.77 -38.94
C ASN A 353 -18.93 32.33 -39.87
N THR A 354 -20.19 32.03 -39.60
CA THR A 354 -21.35 32.49 -40.38
C THR A 354 -22.38 33.14 -39.46
N SER A 355 -23.41 33.76 -40.02
CA SER A 355 -24.52 34.31 -39.22
C SER A 355 -25.32 33.25 -38.44
N ARG A 356 -25.17 31.97 -38.79
CA ARG A 356 -25.91 30.85 -38.19
C ARG A 356 -25.04 29.90 -37.37
N TYR A 357 -23.76 29.75 -37.72
CA TYR A 357 -22.85 28.77 -37.15
C TYR A 357 -21.51 29.42 -36.81
N GLU A 358 -20.98 29.12 -35.62
CA GLU A 358 -19.62 29.47 -35.25
C GLU A 358 -18.60 28.70 -36.11
N ALA A 359 -17.38 29.22 -36.20
CA ALA A 359 -16.30 28.53 -36.89
C ALA A 359 -15.91 27.25 -36.14
N GLY A 360 -15.68 26.16 -36.87
CA GLY A 360 -15.18 24.90 -36.31
C GLY A 360 -15.99 23.68 -36.72
N LEU A 361 -15.64 22.56 -36.09
CA LEU A 361 -16.21 21.24 -36.38
C LEU A 361 -17.55 21.06 -35.62
N HIS A 362 -18.63 20.89 -36.38
CA HIS A 362 -20.00 20.75 -35.85
C HIS A 362 -20.43 19.31 -35.68
N ALA A 363 -20.03 18.43 -36.61
CA ALA A 363 -20.39 17.03 -36.55
C ALA A 363 -19.37 16.16 -37.29
N MET A 364 -19.21 14.94 -36.80
CA MET A 364 -18.48 13.89 -37.49
C MET A 364 -19.38 12.65 -37.54
N LEU A 365 -19.79 12.26 -38.75
CA LEU A 365 -20.63 11.09 -38.99
C LEU A 365 -19.79 9.95 -39.53
N GLN A 366 -20.06 8.75 -39.05
CA GLN A 366 -19.28 7.55 -39.36
C GLN A 366 -20.20 6.45 -39.91
N PRO A 367 -19.78 5.74 -40.96
CA PRO A 367 -20.49 4.57 -41.44
C PRO A 367 -20.20 3.37 -40.53
N GLU A 368 -21.23 2.62 -40.17
CA GLU A 368 -21.11 1.35 -39.44
C GLU A 368 -21.88 0.25 -40.18
N GLN A 369 -21.33 -0.98 -40.17
CA GLN A 369 -22.02 -2.14 -40.74
C GLN A 369 -23.32 -2.43 -39.99
N VAL A 370 -24.27 -3.02 -40.69
CA VAL A 370 -25.57 -3.41 -40.13
C VAL A 370 -25.42 -4.72 -39.37
N ASP A 371 -24.70 -5.69 -39.96
CA ASP A 371 -24.35 -6.96 -39.35
C ASP A 371 -22.83 -7.03 -39.10
N SER A 372 -22.42 -7.03 -37.82
CA SER A 372 -21.02 -7.17 -37.40
C SER A 372 -20.55 -8.62 -37.34
N THR A 373 -21.29 -9.57 -37.92
CA THR A 373 -20.94 -10.99 -37.89
C THR A 373 -19.74 -11.30 -38.79
N LEU A 374 -19.03 -12.40 -38.50
CA LEU A 374 -17.90 -12.88 -39.33
C LEU A 374 -18.30 -13.05 -40.81
N ALA A 375 -19.56 -13.36 -41.10
CA ALA A 375 -20.09 -13.47 -42.45
C ALA A 375 -20.18 -12.11 -43.17
N GLY A 376 -20.47 -11.03 -42.45
CA GLY A 376 -20.48 -9.65 -42.96
C GLY A 376 -19.09 -9.08 -43.27
N MET A 377 -18.01 -9.76 -42.83
CA MET A 377 -16.64 -9.39 -43.20
C MET A 377 -16.25 -9.86 -44.62
N LEU A 378 -16.92 -10.89 -45.15
CA LEU A 378 -16.63 -11.45 -46.47
C LEU A 378 -17.37 -10.72 -47.61
N LYS A 379 -18.50 -10.07 -47.30
CA LYS A 379 -19.30 -9.31 -48.27
C LYS A 379 -19.77 -8.01 -47.63
N PRO A 380 -19.51 -6.84 -48.24
CA PRO A 380 -19.99 -5.58 -47.70
C PRO A 380 -21.52 -5.53 -47.73
N ASP A 381 -22.12 -5.14 -46.60
CA ASP A 381 -23.57 -4.94 -46.50
C ASP A 381 -24.08 -3.97 -47.57
N ASP A 382 -25.25 -4.25 -48.14
CA ASP A 382 -25.97 -3.33 -49.03
C ASP A 382 -26.37 -2.04 -48.32
N LYS A 383 -26.60 -2.13 -47.00
CA LYS A 383 -26.97 -1.01 -46.14
C LYS A 383 -25.92 -0.76 -45.06
N ILE A 384 -25.85 0.48 -44.59
CA ILE A 384 -25.01 0.88 -43.48
C ILE A 384 -25.81 1.75 -42.51
N TRP A 385 -25.38 1.80 -41.25
CA TRP A 385 -25.80 2.83 -40.31
C TRP A 385 -24.93 4.07 -40.47
N ILE A 386 -25.55 5.25 -40.57
CA ILE A 386 -24.88 6.50 -40.22
C ILE A 386 -24.94 6.64 -38.72
N THR A 387 -23.78 6.79 -38.10
CA THR A 387 -23.64 6.92 -36.66
C THR A 387 -23.00 8.25 -36.29
N TRP A 388 -23.37 8.77 -35.13
CA TRP A 388 -22.79 9.99 -34.57
C TRP A 388 -22.34 9.76 -33.14
N GLY A 389 -21.13 10.23 -32.83
CA GLY A 389 -20.57 10.21 -31.50
C GLY A 389 -20.33 11.65 -31.01
N PRO A 390 -20.65 11.96 -29.75
CA PRO A 390 -20.26 13.22 -29.13
C PRO A 390 -18.73 13.30 -29.11
N MET A 391 -18.18 14.38 -29.67
CA MET A 391 -16.75 14.53 -29.83
C MET A 391 -16.10 14.80 -28.47
N GLY A 392 -15.55 13.75 -27.85
CA GLY A 392 -14.64 13.91 -26.73
C GLY A 392 -13.36 14.61 -27.18
N LEU A 393 -12.81 15.48 -26.32
CA LEU A 393 -11.46 16.05 -26.45
C LEU A 393 -10.35 15.00 -26.69
N SER A 394 -10.65 13.70 -26.54
CA SER A 394 -9.75 12.58 -26.86
C SER A 394 -9.45 12.44 -28.36
N ASN A 395 -10.28 12.97 -29.26
CA ASN A 395 -10.02 12.90 -30.71
C ASN A 395 -9.16 14.05 -31.27
N LEU A 396 -8.74 15.00 -30.42
CA LEU A 396 -7.77 16.05 -30.79
C LEU A 396 -6.30 15.58 -30.75
N LEU A 397 -6.04 14.31 -30.39
CA LEU A 397 -4.72 13.69 -30.48
C LEU A 397 -4.34 13.22 -31.90
N CYS A 398 -5.16 13.46 -32.92
CA CYS A 398 -4.76 13.28 -34.33
C CYS A 398 -4.00 14.49 -34.93
N LYS A 399 -3.36 15.32 -34.09
CA LYS A 399 -2.28 16.23 -34.50
C LYS A 399 -0.94 15.74 -33.92
N LEU A 400 -0.51 14.56 -34.32
CA LEU A 400 0.89 14.08 -34.21
C LEU A 400 1.04 12.88 -35.17
N ILE A 401 1.13 13.18 -36.46
CA ILE A 401 1.99 12.47 -37.43
C ILE A 401 2.72 13.55 -38.21
#